data_AF-A0A0M8QKM4-F1
#
_entry.id   AF-A0A0M8QKM4-F1
#
_cell.length_a   1.000
_cell.length_b   1.000
_cell.length_c   1.000
_cell.angle_alpha   90.00
_cell.angle_beta   90.00
_cell.angle_gamma   90.00
#
_symmetry.space_group_name_H-M   'P 1'
#
loop_
_entity.id
_entity.type
_entity.pdbx_description
1 polymer ?
#
loop_
_entity_poly.entity_id
_entity_poly.type
_entity_poly.pdbx_seq_one_letter_code
_entity_poly.pdbx_strand_id
1 'polypeptide(L)'
;MVQVPEQAVAVRGQDPADELLRCFGRQIKLFRERAGLTQAALGPLLGYSEAQIAAIEQGRRIARPDTIEKLDTLLEADGVLLAMKRAVALTRYPAFFRDAARIEETAVEFHQYAPLIVPGMLQTEAYARTMFTVWRPRRNEAEIEQMVSARLARHKLFGRMPAPVLSFVLEEAVLQRPIGGSKVLRGQLEHLLLTGQNPNVEIQVMPTGATDHACVDGPFTLMVPEGGEQVAYLESQGSGRVITEREIVRGIAARYGIIRAQALTPKESLRRIEKLLQGDS
;
A
#
# COMPACT_ATOMS: atom_id res chain seq x y z
N MET A 1 1.45 28.56 -10.41
CA MET A 1 0.62 28.36 -9.21
C MET A 1 -0.76 27.92 -9.69
N VAL A 2 -0.95 26.62 -9.89
CA VAL A 2 -2.25 26.08 -10.35
C VAL A 2 -3.16 26.04 -9.13
N GLN A 3 -4.27 26.78 -9.17
CA GLN A 3 -5.31 26.70 -8.15
C GLN A 3 -5.90 25.29 -8.16
N VAL A 4 -5.60 24.53 -7.10
CA VAL A 4 -6.28 23.27 -6.82
C VAL A 4 -7.63 23.63 -6.19
N PRO A 5 -8.77 23.12 -6.69
CA PRO A 5 -10.05 23.38 -6.08
C PRO A 5 -10.09 22.82 -4.65
N GLU A 6 -10.56 23.66 -3.74
CA GLU A 6 -10.77 23.35 -2.33
C GLU A 6 -11.95 22.39 -2.21
N GLN A 7 -11.69 21.09 -2.00
CA GLN A 7 -12.74 20.14 -1.65
C GLN A 7 -12.35 19.20 -0.50
N ALA A 8 -13.24 19.24 0.49
CA ALA A 8 -13.48 18.38 1.65
C ALA A 8 -12.38 17.36 2.01
N VAL A 9 -11.60 17.72 3.02
CA VAL A 9 -10.97 16.76 3.92
C VAL A 9 -12.10 15.85 4.45
N ALA A 10 -12.04 14.55 4.15
CA ALA A 10 -12.98 13.58 4.69
C ALA A 10 -12.99 13.70 6.23
N VAL A 11 -14.14 14.08 6.78
CA VAL A 11 -14.35 14.17 8.23
C VAL A 11 -14.14 12.77 8.83
N ARG A 12 -13.21 12.65 9.78
CA ARG A 12 -13.00 11.41 10.56
C ARG A 12 -14.33 11.00 11.20
N GLY A 13 -14.87 9.85 10.81
CA GLY A 13 -16.05 9.23 11.43
C GLY A 13 -17.17 8.79 10.48
N GLN A 14 -17.07 9.03 9.17
CA GLN A 14 -18.03 8.55 8.18
C GLN A 14 -17.32 8.02 6.93
N ASP A 15 -16.38 7.08 7.10
CA ASP A 15 -15.83 6.39 5.94
C ASP A 15 -16.92 5.44 5.39
N PRO A 16 -17.33 5.54 4.11
CA PRO A 16 -18.24 4.58 3.48
C PRO A 16 -17.80 3.11 3.61
N ALA A 17 -16.50 2.87 3.85
CA ALA A 17 -15.94 1.57 4.23
C ALA A 17 -16.62 0.97 5.46
N ASP A 18 -16.92 1.78 6.47
CA ASP A 18 -17.47 1.30 7.73
C ASP A 18 -18.88 0.75 7.55
N GLU A 19 -19.69 1.39 6.69
CA GLU A 19 -21.03 0.89 6.39
C GLU A 19 -20.98 -0.36 5.50
N LEU A 20 -20.03 -0.43 4.56
CA LEU A 20 -19.78 -1.64 3.78
C LEU A 20 -19.43 -2.83 4.69
N LEU A 21 -18.53 -2.62 5.68
CA LEU A 21 -18.14 -3.65 6.64
C LEU A 21 -19.31 -4.07 7.55
N ARG A 22 -20.11 -3.11 8.03
CA ARG A 22 -21.33 -3.43 8.80
C ARG A 22 -22.34 -4.22 7.96
N CYS A 23 -22.54 -3.85 6.70
CA CYS A 23 -23.43 -4.56 5.79
C CYS A 23 -22.94 -6.00 5.54
N PHE A 24 -21.65 -6.16 5.27
CA PHE A 24 -21.03 -7.46 5.08
C PHE A 24 -21.13 -8.34 6.35
N GLY A 25 -20.85 -7.76 7.52
CA GLY A 25 -20.99 -8.44 8.80
C GLY A 25 -22.43 -8.88 9.11
N ARG A 26 -23.43 -8.06 8.76
CA ARG A 26 -24.86 -8.43 8.86
C ARG A 26 -25.21 -9.63 7.97
N GLN A 27 -24.64 -9.71 6.75
CA GLN A 27 -24.86 -10.86 5.88
C GLN A 27 -24.27 -12.14 6.46
N ILE A 28 -23.03 -12.09 6.97
CA ILE A 28 -22.42 -13.23 7.68
C ILE A 28 -23.32 -13.70 8.82
N LYS A 29 -23.81 -12.76 9.65
CA LYS A 29 -24.71 -13.06 10.75
C LYS A 29 -25.97 -13.78 10.28
N LEU A 30 -26.63 -13.28 9.23
CA LEU A 30 -27.85 -13.87 8.68
C LEU A 30 -27.62 -15.29 8.16
N PHE A 31 -26.54 -15.51 7.40
CA PHE A 31 -26.20 -16.86 6.92
C PHE A 31 -25.83 -17.80 8.06
N ARG A 32 -25.09 -17.32 9.06
CA ARG A 32 -24.76 -18.10 10.26
C ARG A 32 -26.02 -18.53 11.02
N GLU A 33 -26.97 -17.61 11.23
CA GLU A 33 -28.23 -17.89 11.92
C GLU A 33 -29.11 -18.87 11.11
N ARG A 34 -29.14 -18.73 9.77
CA ARG A 34 -29.82 -19.69 8.88
C ARG A 34 -29.22 -21.09 8.97
N ALA A 35 -27.89 -21.18 9.11
CA ALA A 35 -27.19 -22.45 9.31
C ALA A 35 -27.32 -23.01 10.75
N GLY A 36 -28.03 -22.32 11.65
CA GLY A 36 -28.23 -22.77 13.04
C GLY A 36 -26.97 -22.69 13.91
N LEU A 37 -25.94 -21.96 13.47
CA LEU A 37 -24.65 -21.88 14.18
C LEU A 37 -24.62 -20.69 15.14
N THR A 38 -24.01 -20.88 16.32
CA THR A 38 -23.66 -19.77 17.20
C THR A 38 -22.30 -19.18 16.81
N GLN A 39 -21.98 -17.97 17.28
CA GLN A 39 -20.65 -17.38 17.06
C GLN A 39 -19.54 -18.25 17.69
N ALA A 40 -19.82 -18.82 18.87
CA ALA A 40 -18.93 -19.77 19.55
C ALA A 40 -18.71 -21.09 18.77
N ALA A 41 -19.73 -21.57 18.05
CA ALA A 41 -19.61 -22.75 17.20
C ALA A 41 -18.86 -22.46 15.88
N LEU A 42 -19.05 -21.27 15.30
CA LEU A 42 -18.41 -20.88 14.05
C LEU A 42 -16.92 -20.56 14.22
N GLY A 43 -16.53 -19.95 15.35
CA GLY A 43 -15.16 -19.51 15.60
C GLY A 43 -14.09 -20.59 15.37
N PRO A 44 -14.18 -21.77 16.03
CA PRO A 44 -13.22 -22.85 15.88
C PRO A 44 -13.05 -23.35 14.43
N LEU A 45 -14.12 -23.35 13.63
CA LEU A 45 -14.08 -23.76 12.22
C LEU A 45 -13.24 -22.82 11.34
N LEU A 46 -13.07 -21.58 11.79
CA LEU A 46 -12.34 -20.53 11.07
C LEU A 46 -11.01 -20.14 11.75
N GLY A 47 -10.70 -20.72 12.91
CA GLY A 47 -9.54 -20.34 13.72
C GLY A 47 -9.69 -18.97 14.41
N TYR A 48 -10.91 -18.57 14.74
CA TYR A 48 -11.22 -17.35 15.48
C TYR A 48 -11.89 -17.64 16.82
N SER A 49 -11.74 -16.72 17.77
CA SER A 49 -12.57 -16.71 18.98
C SER A 49 -13.98 -16.18 18.70
N GLU A 50 -14.92 -16.49 19.58
CA GLU A 50 -16.29 -15.96 19.52
C GLU A 50 -16.30 -14.42 19.40
N ALA A 51 -15.50 -13.74 20.22
CA ALA A 51 -15.39 -12.28 20.19
C ALA A 51 -14.86 -11.74 18.84
N GLN A 52 -13.97 -12.49 18.17
CA GLN A 52 -13.47 -12.12 16.85
C GLN A 52 -14.54 -12.29 15.77
N ILE A 53 -15.34 -13.36 15.83
CA ILE A 53 -16.50 -13.53 14.96
C ILE A 53 -17.52 -12.40 15.18
N ALA A 54 -17.84 -12.08 16.43
CA ALA A 54 -18.72 -10.97 16.77
C ALA A 54 -18.21 -9.63 16.23
N ALA A 55 -16.90 -9.37 16.33
CA ALA A 55 -16.28 -8.17 15.80
C ALA A 55 -16.36 -8.09 14.27
N ILE A 56 -16.25 -9.21 13.55
CA ILE A 56 -16.45 -9.27 12.09
C ILE A 56 -17.91 -8.98 11.74
N GLU A 57 -18.87 -9.63 12.41
CA GLU A 57 -20.31 -9.42 12.19
C GLU A 57 -20.75 -7.97 12.46
N GLN A 58 -20.07 -7.29 13.38
CA GLN A 58 -20.34 -5.90 13.73
C GLN A 58 -19.55 -4.90 12.87
N GLY A 59 -18.77 -5.36 11.89
CA GLY A 59 -17.96 -4.52 11.02
C GLY A 59 -16.76 -3.85 11.71
N ARG A 60 -16.41 -4.26 12.93
CA ARG A 60 -15.25 -3.75 13.69
C ARG A 60 -13.94 -4.45 13.35
N ARG A 61 -14.00 -5.56 12.60
CA ARG A 61 -12.83 -6.31 12.15
C ARG A 61 -13.01 -6.71 10.69
N ILE A 62 -11.99 -6.44 9.88
CA ILE A 62 -11.94 -6.87 8.48
C ILE A 62 -11.63 -8.37 8.44
N ALA A 63 -12.51 -9.16 7.84
CA ALA A 63 -12.28 -10.60 7.64
C ALA A 63 -11.14 -10.82 6.63
N ARG A 64 -10.29 -11.82 6.88
CA ARG A 64 -9.22 -12.18 5.93
C ARG A 64 -9.81 -12.82 4.67
N PRO A 65 -9.18 -12.66 3.49
CA PRO A 65 -9.73 -13.19 2.23
C PRO A 65 -10.02 -14.70 2.24
N ASP A 66 -9.14 -15.50 2.84
CA ASP A 66 -9.30 -16.95 3.04
C ASP A 66 -10.43 -17.28 4.01
N THR A 67 -10.64 -16.44 5.02
CA THR A 67 -11.79 -16.54 5.94
C THR A 67 -13.10 -16.32 5.19
N ILE A 68 -13.15 -15.35 4.27
CA ILE A 68 -14.37 -15.05 3.49
C ILE A 68 -14.73 -16.23 2.57
N GLU A 69 -13.75 -16.85 1.92
CA GLU A 69 -13.98 -18.07 1.12
C GLU A 69 -14.56 -19.21 1.97
N LYS A 70 -13.95 -19.48 3.13
CA LYS A 70 -14.45 -20.50 4.06
C LYS A 70 -15.85 -20.18 4.58
N LEU A 71 -16.14 -18.93 4.90
CA LEU A 71 -17.45 -18.49 5.34
C LEU A 71 -18.52 -18.73 4.28
N ASP A 72 -18.22 -18.42 3.02
CA ASP A 72 -19.17 -18.61 1.92
C ASP A 72 -19.53 -20.09 1.73
N THR A 73 -18.53 -20.97 1.80
CA THR A 73 -18.72 -22.44 1.73
C THR A 73 -19.42 -23.00 2.97
N LEU A 74 -18.94 -22.68 4.18
CA LEU A 74 -19.44 -23.25 5.44
C LEU A 74 -20.88 -22.82 5.75
N LEU A 75 -21.26 -21.61 5.34
CA LEU A 75 -22.58 -21.07 5.61
C LEU A 75 -23.53 -21.22 4.41
N GLU A 76 -23.11 -21.94 3.37
CA GLU A 76 -23.88 -22.17 2.14
C GLU A 76 -24.44 -20.85 1.58
N ALA A 77 -23.57 -19.84 1.46
CA ALA A 77 -23.95 -18.49 1.06
C ALA A 77 -24.06 -18.29 -0.46
N ASP A 78 -23.87 -19.36 -1.25
CA ASP A 78 -24.02 -19.39 -2.71
C ASP A 78 -23.28 -18.25 -3.44
N GLY A 79 -22.08 -17.91 -2.99
CA GLY A 79 -21.25 -16.87 -3.59
C GLY A 79 -21.57 -15.44 -3.18
N VAL A 80 -22.57 -15.21 -2.32
CA VAL A 80 -22.94 -13.86 -1.85
C VAL A 80 -21.81 -13.20 -1.06
N LEU A 81 -21.15 -13.94 -0.17
CA LEU A 81 -20.02 -13.40 0.60
C LEU A 81 -18.77 -13.26 -0.28
N LEU A 82 -18.56 -14.20 -1.21
CA LEU A 82 -17.48 -14.13 -2.20
C LEU A 82 -17.59 -12.89 -3.10
N ALA A 83 -18.81 -12.51 -3.52
CA ALA A 83 -19.04 -11.34 -4.36
C ALA A 83 -18.54 -10.04 -3.71
N MET A 84 -18.57 -9.96 -2.37
CA MET A 84 -18.12 -8.78 -1.61
C MET A 84 -16.64 -8.82 -1.23
N LYS A 85 -15.96 -9.96 -1.40
CA LYS A 85 -14.59 -10.20 -0.94
C LYS A 85 -13.60 -9.12 -1.37
N ARG A 86 -13.66 -8.68 -2.63
CA ARG A 86 -12.78 -7.62 -3.15
C ARG A 86 -13.06 -6.27 -2.51
N ALA A 87 -14.33 -5.89 -2.37
CA ALA A 87 -14.71 -4.62 -1.76
C ALA A 87 -14.30 -4.57 -0.28
N VAL A 88 -14.53 -5.67 0.47
CA VAL A 88 -14.07 -5.82 1.86
C VAL A 88 -12.55 -5.74 1.95
N ALA A 89 -11.82 -6.40 1.05
CA ALA A 89 -10.36 -6.33 1.01
C ALA A 89 -9.85 -4.89 0.85
N LEU A 90 -10.50 -4.05 0.05
CA LEU A 90 -10.08 -2.67 -0.17
C LEU A 90 -10.30 -1.76 1.05
N THR A 91 -11.19 -2.10 1.98
CA THR A 91 -11.44 -1.30 3.20
C THR A 91 -10.24 -1.23 4.15
N ARG A 92 -9.24 -2.12 3.98
CA ARG A 92 -7.99 -2.04 4.72
C ARG A 92 -7.18 -0.78 4.39
N TYR A 93 -7.41 -0.21 3.20
CA TYR A 93 -6.70 0.97 2.71
C TYR A 93 -7.44 2.25 3.10
N PRO A 94 -6.71 3.36 3.36
CA PRO A 94 -7.31 4.68 3.50
C PRO A 94 -8.19 5.04 2.30
N ALA A 95 -9.26 5.80 2.54
CA ALA A 95 -10.22 6.17 1.50
C ALA A 95 -9.57 6.76 0.24
N PHE A 96 -8.66 7.71 0.43
CA PHE A 96 -7.95 8.40 -0.66
C PHE A 96 -7.02 7.48 -1.49
N PHE A 97 -6.65 6.31 -0.97
CA PHE A 97 -5.73 5.38 -1.64
C PHE A 97 -6.46 4.21 -2.33
N ARG A 98 -7.76 4.00 -2.08
CA ARG A 98 -8.46 2.79 -2.55
C ARG A 98 -8.48 2.64 -4.07
N ASP A 99 -8.66 3.73 -4.82
CA ASP A 99 -8.66 3.67 -6.29
C ASP A 99 -7.27 3.38 -6.83
N ALA A 100 -6.24 3.99 -6.25
CA ALA A 100 -4.84 3.69 -6.58
C ALA A 100 -4.50 2.22 -6.27
N ALA A 101 -4.93 1.70 -5.12
CA ALA A 101 -4.75 0.30 -4.75
C ALA A 101 -5.41 -0.66 -5.75
N ARG A 102 -6.60 -0.31 -6.26
CA ARG A 102 -7.31 -1.11 -7.28
C ARG A 102 -6.53 -1.16 -8.60
N ILE A 103 -5.92 -0.04 -9.00
CA ILE A 103 -5.09 0.03 -10.20
C ILE A 103 -3.77 -0.72 -9.99
N GLU A 104 -3.15 -0.57 -8.82
CA GLU A 104 -1.91 -1.27 -8.45
C GLU A 104 -2.08 -2.80 -8.54
N GLU A 105 -3.23 -3.34 -8.13
CA GLU A 105 -3.53 -4.79 -8.22
C GLU A 105 -3.38 -5.34 -9.65
N THR A 106 -3.75 -4.55 -10.66
CA THR A 106 -3.73 -4.94 -12.08
C THR A 106 -2.60 -4.27 -12.88
N ALA A 107 -1.74 -3.48 -12.22
CA ALA A 107 -0.68 -2.73 -12.89
C ALA A 107 0.36 -3.66 -13.52
N VAL A 108 0.63 -3.54 -14.82
CA VAL A 108 1.72 -4.21 -15.55
C VAL A 108 3.02 -3.40 -15.51
N GLU A 109 2.92 -2.09 -15.28
CA GLU A 109 4.04 -1.20 -14.98
C GLU A 109 3.71 -0.38 -13.73
N PHE A 110 4.68 -0.21 -12.84
CA PHE A 110 4.57 0.62 -11.64
C PHE A 110 5.87 1.39 -11.43
N HIS A 111 5.80 2.71 -11.52
CA HIS A 111 6.94 3.59 -11.39
C HIS A 111 6.70 4.58 -10.25
N GLN A 112 7.64 4.74 -9.32
CA GLN A 112 7.46 5.65 -8.20
C GLN A 112 8.70 6.50 -7.94
N TYR A 113 8.48 7.82 -7.83
CA TYR A 113 9.45 8.74 -7.26
C TYR A 113 9.09 9.00 -5.78
N ALA A 114 10.05 8.77 -4.89
CA ALA A 114 9.84 8.80 -3.44
C ALA A 114 10.91 9.66 -2.74
N PRO A 115 10.65 10.97 -2.57
CA PRO A 115 11.63 11.89 -1.98
C PRO A 115 11.65 11.96 -0.46
N LEU A 116 10.61 11.46 0.21
CA LEU A 116 10.41 11.72 1.64
C LEU A 116 10.62 10.48 2.52
N ILE A 117 10.26 9.32 2.00
CA ILE A 117 10.25 8.03 2.71
C ILE A 117 10.47 6.89 1.73
N VAL A 118 10.91 5.73 2.22
CA VAL A 118 11.03 4.53 1.38
C VAL A 118 9.66 4.18 0.79
N PRO A 119 9.55 3.88 -0.52
CA PRO A 119 8.32 3.44 -1.16
C PRO A 119 7.60 2.37 -0.35
N GLY A 120 6.29 2.48 -0.19
CA GLY A 120 5.52 1.58 0.67
C GLY A 120 5.67 0.10 0.32
N MET A 121 5.81 -0.23 -0.96
CA MET A 121 6.04 -1.59 -1.43
C MET A 121 7.43 -2.12 -1.11
N LEU A 122 8.39 -1.24 -0.85
CA LEU A 122 9.75 -1.60 -0.50
C LEU A 122 9.97 -1.60 1.02
N GLN A 123 8.95 -1.39 1.85
CA GLN A 123 9.11 -1.28 3.29
C GLN A 123 9.09 -2.65 3.98
N THR A 124 10.03 -2.87 4.90
CA THR A 124 9.92 -3.94 5.88
C THR A 124 8.75 -3.69 6.84
N GLU A 125 8.24 -4.73 7.50
CA GLU A 125 7.22 -4.57 8.53
C GLU A 125 7.66 -3.59 9.63
N ALA A 126 8.91 -3.72 10.10
CA ALA A 126 9.46 -2.87 11.15
C ALA A 126 9.50 -1.39 10.74
N TYR A 127 9.90 -1.10 9.49
CA TYR A 127 9.91 0.27 8.96
C TYR A 127 8.47 0.81 8.80
N ALA A 128 7.57 0.02 8.21
CA ALA A 128 6.17 0.39 8.03
C ALA A 128 5.47 0.68 9.37
N ARG A 129 5.64 -0.19 10.36
CA ARG A 129 5.11 -0.01 11.72
C ARG A 129 5.64 1.26 12.37
N THR A 130 6.94 1.51 12.25
CA THR A 130 7.56 2.73 12.77
C THR A 130 6.92 3.98 12.14
N MET A 131 6.78 4.01 10.81
CA MET A 131 6.16 5.13 10.09
C MET A 131 4.77 5.47 10.61
N PHE A 132 3.94 4.46 10.89
CA PHE A 132 2.59 4.67 11.42
C PHE A 132 2.58 5.06 12.91
N THR A 133 3.58 4.61 13.68
CA THR A 133 3.73 4.91 15.12
C THR A 133 4.20 6.34 15.37
N VAL A 134 5.12 6.85 14.54
CA VAL A 134 5.65 8.22 14.69
C VAL A 134 4.69 9.30 14.19
N TRP A 135 3.68 8.92 13.40
CA TRP A 135 2.71 9.87 12.87
C TRP A 135 1.96 10.59 14.00
N ARG A 136 1.68 11.88 13.79
CA ARG A 136 0.88 12.75 14.65
C ARG A 136 -0.37 13.27 13.91
N PRO A 137 -1.54 13.33 14.57
CA PRO A 137 -1.83 12.84 15.93
C PRO A 137 -1.63 11.32 16.05
N ARG A 138 -1.37 10.83 17.27
CA ARG A 138 -1.10 9.41 17.51
C ARG A 138 -2.30 8.56 17.07
N ARG A 139 -2.00 7.44 16.42
CA ARG A 139 -2.97 6.38 16.14
C ARG A 139 -3.01 5.38 17.28
N ASN A 140 -4.12 4.68 17.39
CA ASN A 140 -4.21 3.54 18.29
C ASN A 140 -3.54 2.30 17.65
N GLU A 141 -3.26 1.29 18.47
CA GLU A 141 -2.54 0.09 18.01
C GLU A 141 -3.31 -0.67 16.93
N ALA A 142 -4.64 -0.76 17.04
CA ALA A 142 -5.46 -1.48 16.06
C ALA A 142 -5.42 -0.82 14.67
N GLU A 143 -5.42 0.51 14.61
CA GLU A 143 -5.22 1.26 13.35
C GLU A 143 -3.83 1.02 12.77
N ILE A 144 -2.79 1.02 13.61
CA ILE A 144 -1.41 0.76 13.18
C ILE A 144 -1.32 -0.64 12.57
N GLU A 145 -1.83 -1.67 13.25
CA GLU A 145 -1.84 -3.05 12.75
C GLU A 145 -2.57 -3.17 11.40
N GLN A 146 -3.73 -2.53 11.27
CA GLN A 146 -4.47 -2.52 10.00
C GLN A 146 -3.64 -1.90 8.88
N MET A 147 -3.00 -0.75 9.14
CA MET A 147 -2.20 -0.05 8.14
C MET A 147 -0.91 -0.81 7.78
N VAL A 148 -0.27 -1.46 8.75
CA VAL A 148 0.89 -2.35 8.50
C VAL A 148 0.45 -3.54 7.65
N SER A 149 -0.67 -4.19 7.98
CA SER A 149 -1.21 -5.29 7.17
C SER A 149 -1.55 -4.85 5.74
N ALA A 150 -2.14 -3.66 5.59
CA ALA A 150 -2.41 -3.06 4.29
C ALA A 150 -1.12 -2.79 3.49
N ARG A 151 -0.06 -2.30 4.16
CA ARG A 151 1.26 -2.07 3.55
C ARG A 151 1.86 -3.38 3.03
N LEU A 152 1.93 -4.40 3.87
CA LEU A 152 2.54 -5.69 3.53
C LEU A 152 1.73 -6.47 2.48
N ALA A 153 0.41 -6.29 2.43
CA ALA A 153 -0.44 -6.93 1.41
C ALA A 153 -0.02 -6.55 -0.02
N ARG A 154 0.60 -5.38 -0.21
CA ARG A 154 1.07 -4.88 -1.52
C ARG A 154 2.29 -5.65 -2.04
N HIS A 155 3.05 -6.32 -1.16
CA HIS A 155 4.22 -7.10 -1.57
C HIS A 155 3.86 -8.29 -2.48
N LYS A 156 2.59 -8.70 -2.51
CA LYS A 156 2.11 -9.74 -3.42
C LYS A 156 2.39 -9.42 -4.89
N LEU A 157 2.53 -8.14 -5.25
CA LEU A 157 2.80 -7.72 -6.62
C LEU A 157 4.18 -8.21 -7.12
N PHE A 158 5.17 -8.39 -6.23
CA PHE A 158 6.49 -8.92 -6.61
C PHE A 158 6.43 -10.38 -7.09
N GLY A 159 5.48 -11.18 -6.58
CA GLY A 159 5.33 -12.59 -6.91
C GLY A 159 4.28 -12.89 -7.99
N ARG A 160 3.71 -11.85 -8.62
CA ARG A 160 2.64 -12.03 -9.63
C ARG A 160 3.24 -12.50 -10.95
N MET A 161 2.51 -13.37 -11.66
CA MET A 161 2.82 -13.78 -13.03
C MET A 161 1.67 -13.37 -13.97
N PRO A 162 1.95 -12.69 -15.11
CA PRO A 162 3.25 -12.16 -15.51
C PRO A 162 3.77 -11.07 -14.56
N ALA A 163 5.09 -11.04 -14.36
CA ALA A 163 5.75 -10.11 -13.46
C ALA A 163 5.63 -8.68 -14.00
N PRO A 164 5.11 -7.72 -13.20
CA PRO A 164 5.08 -6.33 -13.60
C PRO A 164 6.47 -5.70 -13.59
N VAL A 165 6.68 -4.70 -14.43
CA VAL A 165 7.88 -3.86 -14.39
C VAL A 165 7.73 -2.88 -13.24
N LEU A 166 8.64 -2.95 -12.27
CA LEU A 166 8.63 -2.12 -11.08
C LEU A 166 9.87 -1.22 -11.07
N SER A 167 9.69 0.09 -10.98
CA SER A 167 10.79 1.05 -10.97
C SER A 167 10.61 2.05 -9.85
N PHE A 168 11.68 2.29 -9.10
CA PHE A 168 11.68 3.19 -7.94
C PHE A 168 12.87 4.12 -8.02
N VAL A 169 12.64 5.42 -7.86
CA VAL A 169 13.70 6.40 -7.61
C VAL A 169 13.51 6.97 -6.22
N LEU A 170 14.53 6.77 -5.36
CA LEU A 170 14.54 7.23 -3.98
C LEU A 170 15.58 8.34 -3.82
N GLU A 171 15.24 9.37 -3.05
CA GLU A 171 16.24 10.33 -2.59
C GLU A 171 17.22 9.66 -1.63
N GLU A 172 18.51 9.90 -1.80
CA GLU A 172 19.54 9.37 -0.92
C GLU A 172 19.31 9.74 0.56
N ALA A 173 18.80 10.96 0.82
CA ALA A 173 18.46 11.43 2.15
C ALA A 173 17.43 10.51 2.87
N VAL A 174 16.57 9.82 2.12
CA VAL A 174 15.61 8.84 2.67
C VAL A 174 16.33 7.62 3.25
N LEU A 175 17.43 7.21 2.62
CA LEU A 175 18.24 6.05 3.02
C LEU A 175 19.14 6.34 4.22
N GLN A 176 19.41 7.61 4.50
CA GLN A 176 20.24 8.05 5.63
C GLN A 176 19.42 8.38 6.87
N ARG A 177 18.12 8.73 6.72
CA ARG A 177 17.29 9.14 7.85
C ARG A 177 16.97 7.95 8.76
N PRO A 178 17.38 7.97 10.05
CA PRO A 178 17.27 6.80 10.95
C PRO A 178 15.87 6.66 11.56
N ILE A 179 14.83 6.60 10.72
CA ILE A 179 13.45 6.39 11.17
C ILE A 179 13.36 5.03 11.86
N GLY A 180 13.00 5.05 13.16
CA GLY A 180 12.94 3.83 13.98
C GLY A 180 14.27 3.38 14.57
N GLY A 181 15.32 4.19 14.41
CA GLY A 181 16.67 3.89 14.88
C GLY A 181 17.48 3.04 13.90
N SER A 182 18.77 2.86 14.23
CA SER A 182 19.76 2.21 13.35
C SER A 182 19.37 0.78 12.97
N LYS A 183 18.81 0.00 13.91
CA LYS A 183 18.39 -1.39 13.65
C LYS A 183 17.28 -1.49 12.59
N VAL A 184 16.28 -0.60 12.65
CA VAL A 184 15.18 -0.59 11.69
C VAL A 184 15.67 -0.13 10.32
N LEU A 185 16.48 0.94 10.28
CA LEU A 185 17.06 1.42 9.03
C LEU A 185 17.97 0.36 8.39
N ARG A 186 18.83 -0.30 9.17
CA ARG A 186 19.70 -1.37 8.68
C ARG A 186 18.91 -2.49 8.00
N GLY A 187 17.89 -3.03 8.69
CA GLY A 187 17.03 -4.07 8.11
C GLY A 187 16.27 -3.59 6.86
N GLN A 188 15.93 -2.30 6.80
CA GLN A 188 15.33 -1.69 5.63
C GLN A 188 16.31 -1.62 4.44
N LEU A 189 17.56 -1.24 4.66
CA LEU A 189 18.59 -1.22 3.60
C LEU A 189 18.91 -2.63 3.11
N GLU A 190 19.02 -3.61 4.01
CA GLU A 190 19.19 -5.04 3.66
C GLU A 190 18.03 -5.53 2.78
N HIS A 191 16.79 -5.17 3.11
CA HIS A 191 15.63 -5.51 2.31
C HIS A 191 15.65 -4.86 0.92
N LEU A 192 16.11 -3.61 0.78
CA LEU A 192 16.26 -2.97 -0.53
C LEU A 192 17.27 -3.70 -1.42
N LEU A 193 18.40 -4.14 -0.84
CA LEU A 193 19.41 -4.92 -1.57
C LEU A 193 18.86 -6.26 -2.06
N LEU A 194 18.08 -6.95 -1.22
CA LEU A 194 17.43 -8.21 -1.62
C LEU A 194 16.37 -7.99 -2.70
N THR A 195 15.50 -7.00 -2.52
CA THR A 195 14.42 -6.72 -3.47
C THR A 195 14.96 -6.24 -4.82
N GLY A 196 16.05 -5.47 -4.83
CA GLY A 196 16.74 -5.03 -6.04
C GLY A 196 17.48 -6.14 -6.81
N GLN A 197 17.52 -7.38 -6.31
CA GLN A 197 18.01 -8.54 -7.07
C GLN A 197 16.94 -9.15 -7.98
N ASN A 198 15.67 -8.76 -7.82
CA ASN A 198 14.60 -9.27 -8.67
C ASN A 198 14.70 -8.67 -10.08
N PRO A 199 14.59 -9.47 -11.16
CA PRO A 199 14.82 -9.01 -12.53
C PRO A 199 13.75 -8.03 -13.02
N ASN A 200 12.60 -7.96 -12.35
CA ASN A 200 11.51 -7.05 -12.67
C ASN A 200 11.50 -5.78 -11.78
N VAL A 201 12.54 -5.56 -10.97
CA VAL A 201 12.65 -4.44 -10.04
C VAL A 201 13.89 -3.60 -10.31
N GLU A 202 13.68 -2.32 -10.55
CA GLU A 202 14.73 -1.32 -10.69
C GLU A 202 14.69 -0.35 -9.50
N ILE A 203 15.80 -0.25 -8.76
CA ILE A 203 15.96 0.70 -7.65
C ILE A 203 17.08 1.65 -8.01
N GLN A 204 16.75 2.93 -8.14
CA GLN A 204 17.71 4.00 -8.39
C GLN A 204 17.74 4.98 -7.21
N VAL A 205 18.93 5.50 -6.91
CA VAL A 205 19.16 6.50 -5.86
C VAL A 205 19.49 7.83 -6.50
N MET A 206 18.71 8.86 -6.20
CA MET A 206 19.02 10.25 -6.50
C MET A 206 20.04 10.77 -5.47
N PRO A 207 21.27 11.13 -5.87
CA PRO A 207 22.28 11.64 -4.95
C PRO A 207 21.87 12.98 -4.33
N THR A 208 22.16 13.17 -3.04
CA THR A 208 21.91 14.44 -2.33
C THR A 208 22.71 15.61 -2.92
N GLY A 209 23.86 15.30 -3.53
CA GLY A 209 24.73 16.28 -4.18
C GLY A 209 24.34 16.64 -5.62
N ALA A 210 23.24 16.11 -6.16
CA ALA A 210 22.78 16.45 -7.51
C ALA A 210 22.40 17.94 -7.58
N THR A 211 23.00 18.68 -8.52
CA THR A 211 22.77 20.13 -8.67
C THR A 211 21.53 20.45 -9.51
N ASP A 212 21.13 19.51 -10.38
CA ASP A 212 19.91 19.59 -11.18
C ASP A 212 18.92 18.52 -10.73
N HIS A 213 17.67 18.92 -10.48
CA HIS A 213 16.63 18.02 -9.99
C HIS A 213 15.28 18.28 -10.67
N ALA A 214 14.83 17.35 -11.52
CA ALA A 214 13.67 17.56 -12.40
C ALA A 214 12.29 17.44 -11.72
N CYS A 215 12.24 17.09 -10.43
CA CYS A 215 10.97 16.99 -9.71
C CYS A 215 11.02 17.58 -8.31
N VAL A 216 10.45 18.77 -8.15
CA VAL A 216 10.40 19.48 -6.86
C VAL A 216 8.98 19.53 -6.27
N ASP A 217 8.00 18.98 -6.98
CA ASP A 217 6.57 19.03 -6.65
C ASP A 217 6.09 17.84 -5.79
N GLY A 218 7.03 17.07 -5.23
CA GLY A 218 6.75 15.97 -4.31
C GLY A 218 6.63 14.58 -4.97
N PRO A 219 6.19 13.57 -4.20
CA PRO A 219 6.09 12.19 -4.66
C PRO A 219 5.00 11.99 -5.72
N PHE A 220 5.22 11.03 -6.60
CA PHE A 220 4.19 10.53 -7.50
C PHE A 220 4.42 9.06 -7.83
N THR A 221 3.35 8.42 -8.29
CA THR A 221 3.38 7.06 -8.84
C THR A 221 2.75 7.07 -10.23
N LEU A 222 3.39 6.45 -11.22
CA LEU A 222 2.78 6.13 -12.52
C LEU A 222 2.45 4.65 -12.56
N MET A 223 1.27 4.30 -13.05
CA MET A 223 0.82 2.93 -13.17
C MET A 223 0.21 2.71 -14.55
N VAL A 224 0.51 1.56 -15.16
CA VAL A 224 -0.19 1.10 -16.36
C VAL A 224 -1.00 -0.13 -15.95
N PRO A 225 -2.33 -0.06 -15.81
CA PRO A 225 -3.15 -1.24 -15.58
C PRO A 225 -3.19 -2.14 -16.82
N GLU A 226 -3.35 -3.44 -16.59
CA GLU A 226 -3.58 -4.41 -17.66
C GLU A 226 -4.76 -3.96 -18.56
N GLY A 227 -4.50 -3.84 -19.87
CA GLY A 227 -5.49 -3.41 -20.85
C GLY A 227 -5.93 -1.94 -20.77
N GLY A 228 -5.27 -1.11 -19.96
CA GLY A 228 -5.64 0.29 -19.78
C GLY A 228 -4.50 1.29 -20.06
N GLU A 229 -4.83 2.58 -19.98
CA GLU A 229 -3.87 3.67 -20.18
C GLU A 229 -3.07 3.97 -18.92
N GLN A 230 -1.89 4.56 -19.10
CA GLN A 230 -1.09 5.03 -17.98
C GLN A 230 -1.85 6.08 -17.17
N VAL A 231 -1.80 5.95 -15.85
CA VAL A 231 -2.37 6.90 -14.89
C VAL A 231 -1.29 7.37 -13.93
N ALA A 232 -1.48 8.54 -13.34
CA ALA A 232 -0.65 9.03 -12.25
C ALA A 232 -1.42 9.01 -10.93
N TYR A 233 -0.75 8.73 -9.83
CA TYR A 233 -1.27 8.90 -8.47
C TYR A 233 -0.38 9.89 -7.73
N LEU A 234 -1.00 10.94 -7.21
CA LEU A 234 -0.35 11.96 -6.38
C LEU A 234 -0.87 11.84 -4.96
N GLU A 235 0.02 11.88 -3.97
CA GLU A 235 -0.34 11.80 -2.55
C GLU A 235 0.32 12.92 -1.76
N SER A 236 -0.44 13.57 -0.89
CA SER A 236 0.07 14.53 0.07
C SER A 236 -0.84 14.63 1.29
N GLN A 237 -0.25 14.57 2.50
CA GLN A 237 -0.90 14.88 3.77
C GLN A 237 -2.28 14.21 3.99
N GLY A 238 -2.42 12.94 3.62
CA GLY A 238 -3.68 12.20 3.78
C GLY A 238 -4.74 12.49 2.72
N SER A 239 -4.34 13.15 1.63
CA SER A 239 -5.08 13.25 0.38
C SER A 239 -4.33 12.53 -0.73
N GLY A 240 -5.08 11.93 -1.64
CA GLY A 240 -4.57 11.13 -2.75
C GLY A 240 -5.50 11.30 -3.94
N ARG A 241 -4.93 11.40 -5.14
CA ARG A 241 -5.70 11.56 -6.37
C ARG A 241 -5.11 10.75 -7.50
N VAL A 242 -5.96 9.96 -8.16
CA VAL A 242 -5.65 9.34 -9.45
C VAL A 242 -5.94 10.37 -10.56
N ILE A 243 -4.97 10.56 -11.43
CA ILE A 243 -5.03 11.45 -12.60
C ILE A 243 -5.03 10.57 -13.84
N THR A 244 -6.05 10.76 -14.66
CA THR A 244 -6.24 10.06 -15.94
C THR A 244 -6.13 11.00 -17.15
N GLU A 245 -6.00 12.32 -16.91
CA GLU A 245 -5.84 13.31 -17.98
C GLU A 245 -4.50 13.11 -18.70
N ARG A 246 -4.55 12.63 -19.96
CA ARG A 246 -3.37 12.23 -20.75
C ARG A 246 -2.25 13.28 -20.78
N GLU A 247 -2.57 14.55 -20.97
CA GLU A 247 -1.57 15.63 -21.02
C GLU A 247 -0.82 15.81 -19.69
N ILE A 248 -1.53 15.67 -18.56
CA ILE A 248 -0.92 15.77 -17.23
C ILE A 248 -0.07 14.52 -16.96
N VAL A 249 -0.60 13.33 -17.25
CA VAL A 249 0.13 12.07 -17.08
C VAL A 249 1.41 12.06 -17.91
N ARG A 250 1.36 12.51 -19.18
CA ARG A 250 2.52 12.63 -20.06
C ARG A 250 3.60 13.54 -19.47
N GLY A 251 3.20 14.67 -18.87
CA GLY A 251 4.13 15.57 -18.19
C GLY A 251 4.83 14.92 -16.99
N ILE A 252 4.10 14.13 -16.19
CA ILE A 252 4.67 13.39 -15.05
C ILE A 252 5.59 12.26 -15.54
N ALA A 253 5.20 11.52 -16.59
CA ALA A 253 6.02 10.49 -17.20
C ALA A 253 7.34 11.03 -17.77
N ALA A 254 7.30 12.19 -18.43
CA ALA A 254 8.51 12.87 -18.89
C ALA A 254 9.43 13.24 -17.72
N ARG A 255 8.89 13.79 -16.63
CA ARG A 255 9.68 14.08 -15.41
C ARG A 255 10.30 12.82 -14.82
N TYR A 256 9.55 11.72 -14.76
CA TYR A 256 10.09 10.44 -14.28
C TYR A 256 11.28 9.96 -15.13
N GLY A 257 11.18 10.08 -16.46
CA GLY A 257 12.27 9.77 -17.38
C GLY A 257 13.54 10.58 -17.09
N ILE A 258 13.41 11.89 -16.86
CA ILE A 258 14.54 12.75 -16.53
C ILE A 258 15.12 12.44 -15.14
N ILE A 259 14.27 12.24 -14.13
CA ILE A 259 14.71 11.84 -12.78
C ILE A 259 15.54 10.56 -12.83
N ARG A 260 15.12 9.56 -13.61
CA ARG A 260 15.87 8.31 -13.78
C ARG A 260 17.22 8.50 -14.45
N ALA A 261 17.34 9.47 -15.35
CA ALA A 261 18.61 9.81 -16.00
C ALA A 261 19.55 10.61 -15.07
N GLN A 262 19.00 11.36 -14.11
CA GLN A 262 19.74 12.11 -13.10
C GLN A 262 20.18 11.24 -11.92
N ALA A 263 19.37 10.23 -11.57
CA ALA A 263 19.71 9.27 -10.53
C ALA A 263 20.86 8.35 -10.94
N LEU A 264 21.53 7.77 -9.95
CA LEU A 264 22.53 6.73 -10.17
C LEU A 264 21.94 5.57 -10.98
N THR A 265 22.78 4.88 -11.76
CA THR A 265 22.34 3.64 -12.42
C THR A 265 21.88 2.62 -11.37
N PRO A 266 21.04 1.64 -11.72
CA PRO A 266 20.59 0.62 -10.76
C PRO A 266 21.75 -0.08 -10.03
N LYS A 267 22.83 -0.42 -10.76
CA LYS A 267 24.03 -1.05 -10.19
C LYS A 267 24.77 -0.13 -9.20
N GLU A 268 24.92 1.15 -9.54
CA GLU A 268 25.57 2.14 -8.65
C GLU A 268 24.70 2.45 -7.42
N SER A 269 23.38 2.42 -7.60
CA SER A 269 22.39 2.60 -6.53
C SER A 269 22.47 1.50 -5.49
N LEU A 270 22.54 0.23 -5.91
CA LEU A 270 22.74 -0.89 -4.99
C LEU A 270 24.08 -0.81 -4.25
N ARG A 271 25.17 -0.42 -4.95
CA ARG A 271 26.45 -0.15 -4.29
C ARG A 271 26.37 0.99 -3.29
N ARG A 272 25.61 2.05 -3.58
CA ARG A 272 25.42 3.15 -2.63
C ARG A 272 24.66 2.70 -1.39
N ILE A 273 23.60 1.90 -1.56
CA ILE A 273 22.85 1.31 -0.45
C ILE A 273 23.75 0.40 0.40
N GLU A 274 24.61 -0.41 -0.24
CA GLU A 274 25.58 -1.27 0.45
C GLU A 274 26.59 -0.47 1.29
N LYS A 275 27.13 0.64 0.77
CA LYS A 275 28.02 1.54 1.53
C LYS A 275 27.32 2.13 2.76
N LEU A 276 26.08 2.61 2.59
CA LEU A 276 25.27 3.14 3.69
C LEU A 276 25.01 2.06 4.76
N LEU A 277 24.83 0.81 4.35
CA LEU A 277 24.64 -0.33 5.26
C LEU A 277 25.91 -0.67 6.07
N GLN A 278 27.09 -0.44 5.49
CA GLN A 278 28.39 -0.65 6.12
C GLN A 278 28.79 0.49 7.07
N GLY A 279 28.11 1.65 6.96
CA GLY A 279 28.42 2.86 7.74
C GLY A 279 29.41 3.80 7.04
N ASP A 280 29.78 3.48 5.79
CA ASP A 280 30.69 4.28 4.97
C ASP A 280 29.88 5.38 4.27
N SER A 281 29.82 6.56 4.89
CA SER A 281 29.07 7.73 4.39
C SER A 281 29.84 8.47 3.30
#